data_AF-A0A0M3JIT2-F1
#
_entry.id   AF-A0A0M3JIT2-F1
#
_cell.length_a   1.000
_cell.length_b   1.000
_cell.length_c   1.000
_cell.angle_alpha   90.00
_cell.angle_beta   90.00
_cell.angle_gamma   90.00
#
_symmetry.space_group_name_H-M   'P 1'
#
loop_
_entity.id
_entity.type
_entity.pdbx_description
1 polymer ?
#
loop_
_entity_poly.entity_id
_entity_poly.type
_entity_poly.pdbx_seq_one_letter_code
_entity_poly.pdbx_strand_id
1 'polypeptide(L)'
;LELEVGPGALLSRFTTVEGLLTATKEQLEQQGSFMLGDSALPEANTTMSEFLQRFDEMIALKRKVHLVLDDPAGNSYIQVGWRAIHSVFLAVNETIRIV
;
A
#
# COMPACT_ATOMS: atom_id res chain seq x y z
N LEU A 1 -3.66 -6.06 5.79
CA LEU A 1 -4.08 -4.68 5.46
C LEU A 1 -5.47 -4.67 4.84
N GLU A 2 -5.82 -5.56 3.90
CA GLU A 2 -7.15 -5.54 3.24
C GLU A 2 -7.49 -4.14 2.73
N LEU A 3 -6.49 -3.50 2.11
CA LEU A 3 -6.61 -2.14 1.59
C LEU A 3 -6.98 -2.20 0.12
N GLU A 4 -8.07 -1.52 -0.24
CA GLU A 4 -8.43 -1.26 -1.63
C GLU A 4 -8.22 0.22 -1.94
N VAL A 5 -7.45 0.49 -2.99
CA VAL A 5 -7.20 1.84 -3.50
C VAL A 5 -7.98 2.01 -4.78
N GLY A 6 -8.94 2.94 -4.77
CA GLY A 6 -9.81 3.17 -5.91
C GLY A 6 -9.12 3.86 -7.09
N PRO A 7 -9.76 3.81 -8.28
CA PRO A 7 -9.18 4.36 -9.50
C PRO A 7 -8.97 5.86 -9.39
N GLY A 8 -7.77 6.32 -9.78
CA GLY A 8 -7.37 7.72 -9.74
C GLY A 8 -6.91 8.23 -8.37
N ALA A 9 -7.00 7.42 -7.30
CA ALA A 9 -6.44 7.80 -6.00
C ALA A 9 -4.91 7.90 -6.04
N LEU A 10 -4.27 7.05 -6.85
CA LEU A 10 -2.86 7.17 -7.20
C LEU A 10 -2.82 7.49 -8.70
N LEU A 11 -2.42 8.72 -9.03
CA LEU A 11 -2.23 9.14 -10.43
C LEU A 11 -1.23 8.21 -11.14
N SER A 12 -1.28 8.17 -12.47
CA SER A 12 -0.35 7.38 -13.28
C SER A 12 1.10 7.68 -12.89
N ARG A 13 1.83 6.64 -12.51
CA ARG A 13 3.19 6.74 -11.95
C ARG A 13 4.07 5.67 -12.56
N PHE A 14 5.20 6.08 -13.10
CA PHE A 14 6.32 5.18 -13.34
C PHE A 14 7.15 5.11 -12.06
N THR A 15 7.04 4.01 -11.31
CA THR A 15 7.62 3.87 -9.98
C THR A 15 8.01 2.42 -9.68
N THR A 16 8.64 2.19 -8.53
CA THR A 16 8.90 0.86 -7.98
C THR A 16 7.77 0.44 -7.04
N VAL A 17 7.72 -0.85 -6.67
CA VAL A 17 6.77 -1.34 -5.65
C VAL A 17 6.96 -0.61 -4.32
N GLU A 18 8.21 -0.37 -3.92
CA GLU A 18 8.54 0.41 -2.72
C GLU A 18 8.04 1.85 -2.84
N GLY A 19 8.32 2.53 -3.96
CA GLY A 19 7.87 3.90 -4.19
C GLY A 19 6.35 4.02 -4.24
N LEU A 20 5.65 2.99 -4.73
CA LEU A 20 4.20 2.91 -4.71
C LEU A 20 3.66 2.84 -3.26
N LEU A 21 4.19 1.93 -2.44
CA LEU A 21 3.79 1.76 -1.04
C LEU A 21 4.08 3.03 -0.22
N THR A 22 5.25 3.64 -0.41
CA THR A 22 5.63 4.89 0.26
C THR A 22 4.68 6.02 -0.11
N ALA A 23 4.37 6.19 -1.40
CA ALA A 23 3.46 7.24 -1.84
C ALA A 23 2.01 7.01 -1.35
N THR A 24 1.56 5.76 -1.26
CA THR A 24 0.27 5.44 -0.64
C THR A 24 0.26 5.79 0.84
N LYS A 25 1.34 5.47 1.58
CA LYS A 25 1.49 5.83 3.00
C LYS A 25 1.44 7.35 3.20
N GLU A 26 2.23 8.11 2.44
CA GLU A 26 2.29 9.57 2.52
C GLU A 26 0.92 10.21 2.24
N GLN A 27 0.18 9.69 1.26
CA GLN A 27 -1.16 10.17 0.95
C GLN A 27 -2.15 9.90 2.09
N LEU A 28 -2.07 8.73 2.72
CA LEU A 28 -2.87 8.39 3.89
C LEU A 28 -2.48 9.23 5.12
N GLU A 29 -1.20 9.52 5.32
CA GLU A 29 -0.72 10.42 6.37
C GLU A 29 -1.26 11.84 6.20
N GLN A 30 -1.20 12.38 4.98
CA GLN A 30 -1.71 13.72 4.68
C GLN A 30 -3.23 13.80 4.85
N GLN A 31 -3.97 12.81 4.34
CA GLN A 31 -5.43 12.75 4.50
C GLN A 31 -5.82 12.53 5.97
N GLY A 32 -5.10 11.66 6.66
CA GLY A 32 -5.26 11.41 8.09
C GLY A 32 -5.08 12.68 8.90
N SER A 33 -4.00 13.46 8.64
CA SER A 33 -3.77 14.73 9.31
C SER A 33 -4.86 15.78 9.03
N PHE A 34 -5.50 15.74 7.86
CA PHE A 34 -6.59 16.65 7.51
C PHE A 34 -7.92 16.23 8.15
N MET A 35 -8.21 14.93 8.21
CA MET A 35 -9.46 14.36 8.73
C MET A 35 -9.45 14.19 10.26
N LEU A 36 -8.29 13.93 10.85
CA LEU A 36 -8.09 13.66 12.28
C LEU A 36 -7.48 14.87 13.01
N GLY A 37 -7.98 16.08 12.75
CA GLY A 37 -7.58 17.29 13.50
C GLY A 37 -7.74 17.13 15.03
N ASP A 38 -7.40 18.18 15.78
CA ASP A 38 -7.47 18.22 17.26
C ASP A 38 -8.80 17.74 17.89
N SER A 39 -9.87 17.71 17.11
CA SER A 39 -11.22 17.27 17.46
C SER A 39 -11.47 15.77 17.27
N ALA A 40 -10.50 15.01 16.75
CA ALA A 40 -10.64 13.58 16.52
C ALA A 40 -10.53 12.75 17.79
N LEU A 41 -11.36 11.71 17.88
CA LEU A 41 -11.32 10.76 18.98
C LEU A 41 -9.92 10.12 19.07
N PRO A 42 -9.30 10.04 20.27
CA PRO A 42 -7.95 9.48 20.45
C PRO A 42 -7.78 8.07 19.86
N GLU A 43 -8.86 7.28 19.86
CA GLU A 43 -8.91 5.92 19.31
C GLU A 43 -8.76 5.89 17.78
N ALA A 44 -9.32 6.88 17.08
CA ALA A 44 -9.20 6.98 15.62
C ALA A 44 -7.78 7.36 15.20
N ASN A 45 -7.11 8.22 15.98
CA ASN A 45 -5.70 8.57 15.76
C ASN A 45 -4.76 7.39 16.03
N THR A 46 -5.04 6.60 17.06
CA THR A 46 -4.28 5.38 17.37
C THR A 46 -4.41 4.35 16.25
N THR A 47 -5.65 4.12 15.78
CA THR A 47 -5.93 3.19 14.67
C THR A 47 -5.22 3.58 13.37
N MET A 48 -5.20 4.88 13.02
CA MET A 48 -4.47 5.36 11.85
C MET A 48 -2.96 5.18 12.01
N SER A 49 -2.40 5.49 13.17
CA SER A 49 -0.98 5.34 13.45
C SER A 49 -0.52 3.87 13.34
N GLU A 50 -1.31 2.94 13.88
CA GLU A 50 -1.05 1.50 13.73
C GLU A 50 -1.12 1.05 12.26
N PHE A 51 -2.05 1.62 11.49
CA PHE A 51 -2.17 1.30 10.06
C PHE A 51 -0.95 1.77 9.26
N LEU A 52 -0.47 2.99 9.52
CA LEU A 52 0.72 3.55 8.91
C LEU A 52 2.00 2.80 9.32
N GLN A 53 2.08 2.32 10.56
CA GLN A 53 3.17 1.46 11.00
C GLN A 53 3.25 0.16 10.20
N ARG A 54 2.12 -0.41 9.78
CA ARG A 54 2.13 -1.60 8.90
C ARG A 54 2.78 -1.28 7.56
N PHE A 55 2.61 -0.08 7.00
CA PHE A 55 3.34 0.35 5.80
C PHE A 55 4.85 0.37 6.01
N ASP A 56 5.33 0.90 7.15
CA ASP A 56 6.75 0.89 7.48
C ASP A 56 7.31 -0.54 7.57
N GLU A 57 6.54 -1.47 8.12
CA GLU A 57 6.92 -2.89 8.18
C GLU A 57 6.96 -3.56 6.81
N MET A 58 6.04 -3.21 5.90
CA MET A 58 6.03 -3.69 4.51
C MET A 58 7.21 -3.14 3.71
N ILE A 59 7.48 -1.84 3.81
CA ILE A 59 8.61 -1.16 3.13
C ILE A 59 9.95 -1.72 3.64
N ALA A 60 10.07 -1.97 4.95
CA ALA A 60 11.25 -2.59 5.55
C ALA A 60 11.36 -4.11 5.30
N LEU A 61 10.47 -4.71 4.49
CA LEU A 61 10.43 -6.14 4.17
C LEU A 61 10.29 -7.06 5.39
N LYS A 62 9.71 -6.54 6.50
CA LYS A 62 9.44 -7.31 7.72
C LYS A 62 8.14 -8.11 7.61
N ARG A 63 7.30 -7.80 6.62
CA ARG A 63 6.06 -8.53 6.30
C ARG A 63 6.01 -8.94 4.85
N LYS A 64 5.41 -10.11 4.60
CA LYS A 64 5.01 -10.55 3.27
C LYS A 64 3.67 -9.91 2.91
N VAL A 65 3.56 -9.45 1.66
CA VAL A 65 2.39 -8.74 1.15
C VAL A 65 2.00 -9.31 -0.21
N HIS A 66 0.71 -9.30 -0.49
CA HIS A 66 0.18 -9.52 -1.83
C HIS A 66 -0.22 -8.18 -2.44
N LEU A 67 0.48 -7.77 -3.49
CA LEU A 67 0.09 -6.64 -4.32
C LEU A 67 -0.71 -7.14 -5.52
N VAL A 68 -1.94 -6.66 -5.64
CA VAL A 68 -2.83 -6.93 -6.77
C VAL A 68 -3.03 -5.63 -7.54
N LEU A 69 -2.64 -5.64 -8.82
CA LEU A 69 -2.94 -4.58 -9.77
C LEU A 69 -4.09 -5.07 -10.65
N ASP A 70 -5.28 -4.51 -10.45
CA ASP A 70 -6.49 -4.85 -11.17
C ASP A 70 -6.83 -3.71 -12.14
N ASP A 71 -6.24 -3.76 -13.34
CA ASP A 71 -6.41 -2.73 -14.36
C ASP A 71 -7.19 -3.28 -15.56
N PRO A 72 -8.50 -2.96 -15.69
CA PRO A 72 -9.34 -3.44 -16.79
C PRO A 72 -8.85 -3.01 -18.18
N ALA A 73 -8.11 -1.89 -18.27
CA ALA A 73 -7.61 -1.37 -19.53
C ALA A 73 -6.25 -1.97 -19.93
N GLY A 74 -5.60 -2.71 -19.01
CA GLY A 74 -4.34 -3.39 -19.26
C GLY A 74 -3.14 -2.46 -19.46
N ASN A 75 -3.18 -1.25 -18.91
CA ASN A 75 -2.12 -0.25 -19.03
C ASN A 75 -1.08 -0.33 -17.90
N SER A 76 -1.36 -1.13 -16.87
CA SER A 76 -0.48 -1.35 -15.72
C SER A 76 0.57 -2.42 -16.02
N TYR A 77 1.80 -2.19 -15.55
CA TYR A 77 2.92 -3.10 -15.73
C TYR A 77 3.75 -3.23 -14.46
N ILE A 78 4.21 -4.46 -14.16
CA ILE A 78 5.13 -4.75 -13.07
C ILE A 78 6.36 -5.51 -13.60
N GLN A 79 7.55 -4.98 -13.31
CA GLN A 79 8.78 -5.67 -13.62
C GLN A 79 9.11 -6.68 -12.51
N VAL A 80 9.28 -7.95 -12.88
CA VAL A 80 9.71 -9.01 -11.96
C VAL A 80 11.21 -9.24 -12.14
N GLY A 81 11.97 -9.15 -11.04
CA GLY A 81 13.40 -9.43 -11.05
C GLY A 81 13.68 -10.92 -11.32
N TRP A 82 14.75 -11.22 -12.07
CA TRP A 82 15.11 -12.58 -12.49
C TRP A 82 15.20 -13.62 -11.34
N ARG A 83 15.54 -13.18 -10.12
CA ARG A 83 15.59 -14.02 -8.91
C ARG A 83 14.20 -14.46 -8.42
N ALA A 84 13.17 -13.66 -8.66
CA ALA A 84 11.81 -13.95 -8.18
C ALA A 84 11.12 -15.04 -9.03
N ILE A 85 11.53 -15.24 -10.27
CA ILE A 85 10.94 -16.22 -11.21
C ILE A 85 11.14 -17.68 -10.72
N HIS A 86 12.13 -17.92 -9.88
CA HIS A 86 12.46 -19.26 -9.34
C HIS A 86 11.90 -19.51 -7.92
N SER A 87 11.24 -18.52 -7.30
CA SER A 87 10.79 -18.62 -5.92
C SER A 87 9.26 -18.58 -5.84
N VAL A 88 8.62 -19.76 -5.75
CA VAL A 88 7.20 -19.86 -5.41
C VAL A 88 7.04 -19.49 -3.93
N PHE A 89 6.55 -18.29 -3.64
CA PHE A 89 6.22 -17.87 -2.28
C PHE A 89 4.71 -17.87 -2.08
N LEU A 90 4.22 -18.77 -1.22
CA LEU A 90 2.87 -18.78 -0.66
C LEU A 90 2.99 -18.75 0.88
N ALA A 91 2.75 -17.58 1.45
CA ALA A 91 2.36 -17.39 2.85
C ALA A 91 1.59 -16.06 2.91
N VAL A 92 0.27 -16.17 3.03
CA VAL A 92 -0.68 -15.05 2.97
C VAL A 92 -0.88 -14.52 4.37
N ASN A 93 -0.55 -13.25 4.59
CA ASN A 93 -0.99 -12.53 5.79
C ASN A 93 -1.80 -11.28 5.42
N GLU A 94 -1.48 -10.56 4.34
CA GLU A 94 -2.08 -9.25 4.02
C GLU A 94 -2.12 -8.96 2.50
N THR A 95 -3.27 -8.50 1.99
CA THR A 95 -3.49 -8.13 0.56
C THR A 95 -3.71 -6.63 0.40
N ILE A 96 -3.14 -6.05 -0.65
CA ILE A 96 -3.37 -4.69 -1.17
C ILE A 96 -3.88 -4.82 -2.60
N ARG A 97 -5.02 -4.21 -2.90
CA ARG A 97 -5.62 -4.20 -4.24
C ARG A 97 -5.71 -2.76 -4.75
N ILE A 98 -5.19 -2.53 -5.95
CA ILE A 98 -5.32 -1.26 -6.66
C ILE A 98 -6.21 -1.54 -7.86
N VAL A 99 -7.36 -0.84 -7.92
CA VAL A 99 -8.40 -0.98 -8.95
C VAL A 99 -8.42 0.27 -9.84
#